data_AF-A0A163BQV1-F1
#
_entry.id   AF-A0A163BQV1-F1
#
_cell.length_a   1.000
_cell.length_b   1.000
_cell.length_c   1.000
_cell.angle_alpha   90.00
_cell.angle_beta   90.00
_cell.angle_gamma   90.00
#
_symmetry.space_group_name_H-M   'P 1'
#
loop_
_entity.id
_entity.type
_entity.pdbx_description
1 polymer ?
#
loop_
_entity_poly.entity_id
_entity_poly.type
_entity_poly.pdbx_seq_one_letter_code
_entity_poly.pdbx_strand_id
1 'polypeptide(L)' 'MPSATFNPRQRLSILTNSTLGHDVSAAFKASSESLTQARSNQYGETAAPPPSPIDFSFPSTPKEDRRGSESN' A
#
# COMPACT_ATOMS: atom_id res chain seq x y z
N MET A 1 -19.56 -48.95 -8.50
CA MET A 1 -18.92 -47.64 -8.34
C MET A 1 -19.92 -46.72 -7.64
N PRO A 2 -19.64 -46.17 -6.45
CA PRO A 2 -20.55 -45.21 -5.83
C PRO A 2 -20.59 -43.94 -6.67
N SER A 3 -21.76 -43.63 -7.24
CA SER A 3 -22.06 -42.33 -7.85
C SER A 3 -22.03 -41.29 -6.73
N ALA A 4 -21.06 -40.38 -6.77
CA ALA A 4 -21.03 -39.26 -5.83
C ALA A 4 -22.25 -38.37 -6.07
N THR A 5 -23.26 -38.50 -5.21
CA THR A 5 -24.45 -37.63 -5.22
C THR A 5 -23.99 -36.19 -5.03
N PHE A 6 -24.17 -35.35 -6.06
CA PHE A 6 -23.76 -33.95 -6.01
C PHE A 6 -24.57 -33.21 -4.92
N ASN A 7 -23.91 -32.93 -3.80
CA ASN A 7 -24.48 -32.14 -2.72
C ASN A 7 -23.86 -30.73 -2.78
N PRO A 8 -24.66 -29.67 -3.02
CA PRO A 8 -24.15 -28.31 -3.21
C PRO A 8 -23.49 -27.72 -1.95
N ARG A 9 -23.66 -28.35 -0.78
CA ARG A 9 -23.02 -27.95 0.48
C ARG A 9 -21.78 -28.78 0.82
N GLN A 10 -21.44 -29.77 0.01
CA GLN A 10 -20.28 -30.62 0.25
C GLN A 10 -19.01 -29.88 -0.14
N ARG A 11 -18.12 -29.67 0.85
CA ARG A 11 -16.77 -29.18 0.59
C ARG A 11 -15.94 -30.31 -0.01
N LEU A 12 -15.39 -30.07 -1.20
CA LEU A 12 -14.47 -31.00 -1.83
C LEU A 12 -13.06 -30.77 -1.30
N SER A 13 -12.30 -31.86 -1.17
CA SER A 13 -10.91 -31.84 -0.70
C SER A 13 -9.95 -32.13 -1.85
N ILE A 14 -8.80 -31.45 -1.86
CA ILE A 14 -7.73 -31.68 -2.84
C ILE A 14 -7.13 -33.09 -2.74
N LEU A 15 -7.23 -33.74 -1.58
CA LEU A 15 -6.69 -35.08 -1.38
C LEU A 15 -7.52 -36.14 -2.13
N THR A 16 -8.82 -35.91 -2.28
CA THR A 16 -9.75 -36.84 -2.93
C THR A 16 -10.17 -36.41 -4.33
N ASN A 17 -9.87 -35.17 -4.72
CA ASN A 17 -10.23 -34.58 -6.01
C ASN A 17 -9.02 -33.84 -6.57
N SER A 18 -8.20 -34.52 -7.36
CA SER A 18 -6.92 -34.02 -7.84
C SER A 18 -7.03 -32.77 -8.73
N THR A 19 -8.13 -32.60 -9.46
CA THR A 19 -8.37 -31.43 -10.33
C THR A 19 -8.50 -30.12 -9.55
N LEU A 20 -8.97 -30.18 -8.29
CA LEU A 20 -9.16 -28.98 -7.47
C LEU A 20 -7.85 -28.23 -7.22
N GLY A 21 -6.71 -28.92 -7.17
CA GLY A 21 -5.42 -28.24 -7.01
C GLY A 21 -5.10 -27.29 -8.16
N HIS A 22 -5.45 -27.70 -9.39
CA HIS A 22 -5.30 -26.86 -10.58
C HIS A 22 -6.26 -25.67 -10.54
N ASP A 23 -7.54 -25.92 -10.22
CA ASP A 23 -8.58 -24.90 -10.17
C ASP A 23 -8.29 -23.83 -9.12
N VAL A 24 -7.85 -24.24 -7.92
CA VAL A 24 -7.46 -23.33 -6.83
C VAL A 24 -6.28 -22.46 -7.25
N SER A 25 -5.26 -23.05 -7.87
CA SER A 25 -4.09 -22.31 -8.36
C SER A 25 -4.48 -21.30 -9.44
N ALA A 26 -5.34 -21.71 -10.39
CA ALA A 26 -5.86 -20.85 -11.44
C ALA A 26 -6.68 -19.68 -10.86
N ALA A 27 -7.52 -19.95 -9.86
CA ALA A 27 -8.32 -18.94 -9.17
C ALA A 27 -7.43 -17.89 -8.47
N PHE A 28 -6.37 -18.31 -7.77
CA PHE A 28 -5.42 -17.38 -7.16
C PHE A 28 -4.68 -16.53 -8.19
N LYS A 29 -4.26 -17.12 -9.30
CA LYS A 29 -3.58 -16.41 -10.39
C LYS A 29 -4.51 -15.37 -11.02
N ALA A 30 -5.74 -15.76 -11.38
CA ALA A 30 -6.74 -14.86 -11.94
C ALA A 30 -7.12 -13.74 -10.96
N SER A 31 -7.25 -14.05 -9.66
CA SER A 31 -7.48 -13.05 -8.63
C SER A 31 -6.31 -12.08 -8.51
N SER A 32 -5.07 -12.54 -8.64
CA SER A 32 -3.88 -11.70 -8.55
C SER A 32 -3.77 -10.77 -9.76
N GLU A 33 -4.00 -11.29 -10.96
CA GLU A 33 -4.03 -10.52 -12.21
C GLU A 33 -5.16 -9.48 -12.20
N SER A 34 -6.34 -9.84 -11.68
CA SER A 34 -7.43 -8.89 -11.47
C SER A 34 -7.08 -7.80 -10.45
N LEU A 35 -6.37 -8.15 -9.38
CA LEU A 35 -6.00 -7.19 -8.32
C LEU A 35 -4.93 -6.21 -8.80
N THR A 36 -3.94 -6.67 -9.56
CA THR A 36 -2.92 -5.80 -10.15
C THR A 36 -3.52 -4.88 -11.20
N GLN A 37 -4.40 -5.39 -12.06
CA GLN A 37 -5.09 -4.58 -13.07
C GLN A 37 -6.05 -3.55 -12.45
N ALA A 38 -6.76 -3.91 -11.38
CA ALA A 38 -7.60 -2.97 -10.64
C ALA A 38 -6.76 -1.87 -9.96
N ARG A 39 -5.62 -2.22 -9.36
CA ARG A 39 -4.73 -1.22 -8.73
C ARG A 39 -4.06 -0.30 -9.75
N SER A 40 -3.65 -0.80 -10.91
CA SER A 40 -2.97 0.01 -11.93
C SER A 40 -3.91 0.92 -12.72
N ASN A 41 -5.16 0.50 -12.94
CA ASN A 41 -6.06 1.20 -13.88
C ASN A 41 -7.04 2.15 -13.21
N GLN A 42 -7.24 2.05 -11.89
CA GLN A 42 -8.35 2.73 -11.22
C GLN A 42 -7.94 4.02 -10.52
N TYR A 43 -6.64 4.20 -10.24
CA TYR A 43 -6.09 5.43 -9.68
C TYR A 43 -4.74 5.69 -10.32
N GLY A 44 -4.65 6.69 -11.20
CA GLY A 44 -3.36 7.15 -11.68
C GLY A 44 -2.51 7.56 -10.48
N GLU A 45 -1.30 7.01 -10.37
CA GLU A 45 -0.37 7.35 -9.30
C GLU A 45 -0.06 8.85 -9.37
N THR A 46 -0.61 9.63 -8.44
CA THR A 46 -0.27 11.05 -8.30
C THR A 46 1.01 11.18 -7.51
N ALA A 47 1.98 11.95 -8.01
CA ALA A 47 3.21 12.22 -7.29
C ALA A 47 2.93 12.72 -5.86
N ALA A 48 3.76 12.30 -4.90
CA ALA A 48 3.64 12.73 -3.52
C ALA A 48 3.77 14.27 -3.43
N PRO A 49 3.00 14.94 -2.54
CA PRO A 49 3.13 16.37 -2.33
C PRO A 49 4.52 16.72 -1.78
N PRO A 50 5.05 17.92 -2.10
CA PRO A 50 6.32 18.38 -1.53
C PRO A 50 6.23 18.53 -0.01
N PRO A 51 7.36 18.42 0.72
CA PRO A 51 7.38 18.65 2.16
C PRO A 51 6.98 20.09 2.51
N SER A 52 6.32 20.27 3.66
CA SER A 52 5.96 21.59 4.15
C SER A 52 7.19 22.49 4.34
N PRO A 53 7.12 23.80 4.04
CA PRO A 53 8.20 24.74 4.33
C PRO A 53 8.53 24.76 5.82
N ILE A 54 9.83 24.77 6.14
CA ILE A 54 10.31 25.02 7.50
C ILE A 54 10.45 26.54 7.67
N ASP A 55 9.80 27.11 8.68
CA ASP A 55 9.96 28.51 9.05
C ASP A 55 11.21 28.68 9.91
N PHE A 56 12.29 29.22 9.33
CA PHE A 56 13.53 29.54 10.02
C PHE A 56 13.52 30.96 10.64
N SER A 57 12.34 31.53 10.90
CA SER A 57 12.23 32.78 11.63
C SER A 57 12.50 32.55 13.12
N PHE A 58 13.77 32.55 13.50
CA PHE A 58 14.17 32.68 14.89
C PHE A 58 13.81 34.09 15.37
N PRO A 59 13.17 34.27 16.54
CA PRO A 59 13.06 35.59 17.14
C PRO A 59 14.48 36.16 17.23
N SER A 60 14.71 37.31 16.60
CA SER A 60 16.01 37.98 16.59
C SER A 60 16.60 37.93 17.98
N THR A 61 17.79 37.37 18.09
CA THR A 61 18.58 37.44 19.32
C THR A 61 18.54 38.88 19.84
N PRO A 62 18.29 39.11 21.14
CA PRO A 62 18.19 40.47 21.65
C PRO A 62 19.49 41.20 21.31
N LYS A 63 19.37 42.41 20.74
CA LYS A 63 20.51 43.30 20.50
C LYS A 63 21.27 43.45 21.81
N GLU A 64 22.50 42.97 21.87
CA GLU A 64 23.38 43.26 22.98
C GLU A 64 23.76 44.75 22.88
N ASP A 65 23.14 45.57 23.73
CA ASP A 65 23.51 46.97 23.92
C ASP A 65 24.93 47.05 24.49
N ARG A 66 25.95 46.96 23.63
CA ARG A 66 27.30 47.40 23.99
C ARG A 66 27.40 48.91 23.84
N ARG A 67 26.92 49.60 24.89
CA ARG A 67 27.48 50.89 25.31
C ARG A 67 28.99 50.73 25.42
N GLY A 68 29.77 51.53 24.69
CA GLY A 68 31.23 51.52 24.88
C GLY A 68 32.03 52.25 23.81
N SER A 69 31.90 53.58 23.82
CA SER A 69 32.89 54.60 23.45
C SER A 69 33.51 54.62 22.05
N GLU A 70 33.16 55.68 21.33
CA GLU A 70 33.99 56.38 20.35
C GLU A 70 35.39 56.70 20.90
N SER A 71 36.43 56.50 20.09
CA SER A 71 37.51 57.48 19.91
C SER A 71 38.46 57.06 18.78
N ASN A 72 38.41 57.88 17.72
CA ASN A 72 39.43 58.29 16.74
C ASN A 72 40.74 57.50 16.64
#